data_AF-A0A067TLZ9-F1
#
_entry.id   AF-A0A067TLZ9-F1
#
_cell.length_a   1.000
_cell.length_b   1.000
_cell.length_c   1.000
_cell.angle_alpha   90.00
_cell.angle_beta   90.00
_cell.angle_gamma   90.00
#
_symmetry.space_group_name_H-M   'P 1'
#
loop_
_entity.id
_entity.type
_entity.pdbx_description
1 polymer ?
#
loop_
_entity_poly.entity_id
_entity_poly.type
_entity_poly.pdbx_seq_one_letter_code
_entity_poly.pdbx_strand_id
1 'polypeptide(L)'
;PASTSCAEPSRLSKRKARQKASSRRNRKKKKTTQDGYVPEPQLSKKQFSGSHVAATAYSAESFGIASTGYVGPRTNNASTTYRLDQLVGSHSRFGFRLQEWDAGNPIPIVDEQRRIYGVCAGVPKNDAGWDSLQMRAASLLEASRPTLKFKEKDRKSRRGKFSA
;
A
#
# COMPACT_ATOMS: atom_id res chain seq x y z
N PRO A 1 37.80 -6.86 -38.49
CA PRO A 1 37.35 -7.61 -37.29
C PRO A 1 37.96 -6.96 -36.03
N ALA A 2 37.21 -6.08 -35.36
CA ALA A 2 37.71 -5.36 -34.19
C ALA A 2 37.42 -6.17 -32.92
N SER A 3 38.46 -6.71 -32.31
CA SER A 3 38.43 -7.49 -31.08
C SER A 3 38.00 -6.61 -29.90
N THR A 4 36.80 -6.82 -29.37
CA THR A 4 36.32 -6.14 -28.17
C THR A 4 37.04 -6.72 -26.94
N SER A 5 38.08 -6.03 -26.48
CA SER A 5 38.79 -6.39 -25.23
C SER A 5 37.84 -6.26 -24.04
N CYS A 6 37.52 -7.36 -23.38
CA CYS A 6 36.74 -7.38 -22.15
C CYS A 6 37.60 -6.82 -21.01
N ALA A 7 37.39 -5.55 -20.63
CA ALA A 7 38.11 -4.93 -19.53
C ALA A 7 37.79 -5.65 -18.20
N GLU A 8 38.83 -6.17 -17.54
CA GLU A 8 38.74 -6.85 -16.26
C GLU A 8 38.14 -5.91 -15.19
N PRO A 9 37.13 -6.37 -14.42
CA PRO A 9 36.48 -5.53 -13.44
C PRO A 9 37.46 -5.14 -12.31
N SER A 10 37.53 -3.84 -12.02
CA SER A 10 38.38 -3.29 -10.95
C SER A 10 38.10 -3.94 -9.57
N ARG A 11 39.09 -3.93 -8.68
CA ARG A 11 38.94 -4.50 -7.31
C ARG A 11 37.74 -3.90 -6.56
N LEU A 12 37.44 -2.62 -6.79
CA LEU A 12 36.27 -1.94 -6.21
C LEU A 12 34.95 -2.48 -6.76
N SER A 13 34.85 -2.76 -8.06
CA SER A 13 33.63 -3.34 -8.65
C SER A 13 33.41 -4.78 -8.18
N LYS A 14 34.49 -5.59 -8.07
CA LYS A 14 34.46 -6.94 -7.47
C LYS A 14 33.98 -6.89 -6.01
N ARG A 15 34.46 -5.93 -5.20
CA ARG A 15 34.01 -5.73 -3.81
C ARG A 15 32.53 -5.35 -3.72
N LYS A 16 32.07 -4.38 -4.52
CA LYS A 16 30.66 -3.98 -4.59
C LYS A 16 29.75 -5.13 -5.00
N ALA A 17 30.17 -5.95 -5.97
CA ALA A 17 29.42 -7.12 -6.42
C ALA A 17 29.27 -8.16 -5.30
N ARG A 18 30.36 -8.48 -4.58
CA ARG A 18 30.32 -9.38 -3.41
C ARG A 18 29.41 -8.86 -2.31
N GLN A 19 29.47 -7.58 -1.99
CA GLN A 19 28.61 -6.96 -0.98
C GLN A 19 27.12 -7.03 -1.38
N LYS A 20 26.81 -6.78 -2.65
CA LYS A 20 25.46 -6.90 -3.20
C LYS A 20 24.96 -8.35 -3.18
N ALA A 21 25.82 -9.32 -3.50
CA ALA A 21 25.48 -10.75 -3.44
C ALA A 21 25.22 -11.21 -2.00
N SER A 22 26.06 -10.81 -1.04
CA SER A 22 25.87 -11.09 0.40
C SER A 22 24.58 -10.46 0.92
N SER A 23 24.31 -9.20 0.57
CA SER A 23 23.06 -8.51 0.89
C SER A 23 21.83 -9.24 0.34
N ARG A 24 21.87 -9.69 -0.92
CA ARG A 24 20.80 -10.50 -1.52
C ARG A 24 20.59 -11.82 -0.78
N ARG A 25 21.67 -12.52 -0.39
CA ARG A 25 21.60 -13.77 0.36
C ARG A 25 20.98 -13.56 1.74
N ASN A 26 21.42 -12.53 2.46
CA ASN A 26 20.89 -12.17 3.78
C ASN A 26 19.42 -11.74 3.69
N ARG A 27 19.02 -11.00 2.64
CA ARG A 27 17.62 -10.66 2.40
C ARG A 27 16.78 -11.90 2.12
N LYS A 28 17.29 -12.87 1.35
CA LYS A 28 16.60 -14.14 1.08
C LYS A 28 16.40 -14.96 2.37
N LYS A 29 17.42 -15.05 3.23
CA LYS A 29 17.35 -15.69 4.55
C LYS A 29 16.33 -15.01 5.47
N LYS A 30 16.39 -13.67 5.60
CA LYS A 30 15.40 -12.91 6.40
C LYS A 30 13.96 -13.08 5.88
N LYS A 31 13.77 -13.19 4.56
CA LYS A 31 12.45 -13.39 3.95
C LYS A 31 11.86 -14.78 4.18
N THR A 32 12.70 -15.79 4.43
CA THR A 32 12.27 -17.16 4.74
C THR A 32 11.99 -17.36 6.23
N THR A 33 12.36 -16.40 7.08
CA THR A 33 12.32 -16.50 8.56
C THR A 33 11.44 -15.42 9.18
N GLN A 34 10.34 -15.05 8.53
CA GLN A 34 9.28 -14.33 9.24
C GLN A 34 8.24 -15.34 9.64
N ASP A 35 8.41 -15.88 10.85
CA ASP A 35 7.30 -16.52 11.55
C ASP A 35 6.14 -15.54 11.65
N GLY A 36 4.92 -16.05 11.56
CA GLY A 36 3.72 -15.22 11.67
C GLY A 36 3.75 -14.42 12.96
N TYR A 37 3.42 -13.13 12.89
CA TYR A 37 3.27 -12.30 14.09
C TYR A 37 2.12 -12.85 14.93
N VAL A 38 2.41 -13.29 16.15
CA VAL A 38 1.39 -13.70 17.12
C VAL A 38 0.97 -12.45 17.90
N PRO A 39 -0.26 -11.94 17.69
CA PRO A 39 -0.73 -10.77 18.42
C PRO A 39 -0.98 -11.10 19.90
N GLU A 40 -0.84 -10.09 20.75
CA GLU A 40 -1.20 -10.22 22.16
C GLU A 40 -2.71 -10.54 22.29
N PRO A 41 -3.11 -11.58 23.06
CA PRO A 41 -4.50 -12.03 23.11
C PRO A 41 -5.49 -10.93 23.53
N GLN A 42 -5.11 -10.05 24.46
CA GLN A 42 -5.96 -8.94 24.89
C GLN A 42 -6.17 -7.91 23.78
N LEU A 43 -5.12 -7.55 23.05
CA LEU A 43 -5.19 -6.64 21.91
C LEU A 43 -6.04 -7.24 20.79
N SER A 44 -5.89 -8.54 20.51
CA SER A 44 -6.70 -9.23 19.50
C SER A 44 -8.19 -9.22 19.84
N LYS A 45 -8.57 -9.59 21.07
CA LYS A 45 -9.97 -9.53 21.54
C LYS A 45 -10.53 -8.11 21.46
N LYS A 46 -9.72 -7.11 21.85
CA LYS A 46 -10.11 -5.70 21.78
C LYS A 46 -10.35 -5.23 20.34
N GLN A 47 -9.58 -5.72 19.37
CA GLN A 47 -9.71 -5.33 17.96
C GLN A 47 -10.85 -6.08 17.26
N PHE A 48 -11.09 -7.35 17.61
CA PHE A 48 -12.14 -8.16 16.97
C PHE A 48 -13.52 -7.98 17.60
N SER A 49 -13.63 -7.47 18.83
CA SER A 49 -14.93 -7.20 19.47
C SER A 49 -15.75 -6.21 18.63
N GLY A 50 -16.88 -6.65 18.05
CA GLY A 50 -17.73 -5.81 17.21
C GLY A 50 -17.26 -5.68 15.75
N SER A 51 -16.16 -6.34 15.38
CA SER A 51 -15.71 -6.43 13.99
C SER A 51 -16.59 -7.41 13.22
N HIS A 52 -16.96 -7.05 12.00
CA HIS A 52 -17.60 -7.96 11.06
C HIS A 52 -16.76 -8.07 9.78
N VAL A 53 -16.84 -9.21 9.11
CA VAL A 53 -16.02 -9.51 7.94
C VAL A 53 -16.72 -9.05 6.67
N ALA A 54 -16.04 -8.26 5.85
CA ALA A 54 -16.49 -7.94 4.49
C ALA A 54 -15.97 -9.01 3.52
N ALA A 55 -16.79 -10.05 3.30
CA ALA A 55 -16.47 -11.13 2.37
C ALA A 55 -16.62 -10.68 0.92
N THR A 56 -15.71 -11.09 0.05
CA THR A 56 -15.76 -10.82 -1.40
C THR A 56 -15.66 -12.12 -2.18
N ALA A 57 -16.16 -12.12 -3.42
CA ALA A 57 -16.07 -13.25 -4.34
C ALA A 57 -14.74 -13.26 -5.13
N TYR A 58 -13.81 -12.38 -4.82
CA TYR A 58 -12.52 -12.30 -5.52
C TYR A 58 -11.51 -13.23 -4.85
N SER A 59 -10.58 -13.76 -5.63
CA SER A 59 -9.40 -14.47 -5.11
C SER A 59 -8.19 -13.55 -5.09
N ALA A 60 -7.57 -13.35 -3.93
CA ALA A 60 -6.37 -12.52 -3.81
C ALA A 60 -5.14 -13.11 -4.52
N GLU A 61 -5.17 -14.41 -4.84
CA GLU A 61 -4.16 -15.09 -5.65
C GLU A 61 -4.04 -14.53 -7.07
N SER A 62 -5.17 -14.06 -7.61
CA SER A 62 -5.22 -13.50 -8.96
C SER A 62 -4.73 -12.06 -9.07
N PHE A 63 -4.41 -11.41 -7.94
CA PHE A 63 -4.02 -10.01 -7.95
C PHE A 63 -2.64 -9.83 -8.60
N GLY A 64 -2.52 -8.83 -9.47
CA GLY A 64 -1.24 -8.38 -10.00
C GLY A 64 -0.39 -7.76 -8.88
N ILE A 65 0.42 -8.57 -8.19
CA ILE A 65 1.28 -8.10 -7.10
C ILE A 65 2.69 -7.88 -7.64
N ALA A 66 3.20 -6.65 -7.53
CA ALA A 66 4.62 -6.34 -7.72
C ALA A 66 5.33 -6.23 -6.37
N SER A 67 6.66 -6.31 -6.39
CA SER A 67 7.50 -6.11 -5.19
C SER A 67 7.30 -4.76 -4.49
N THR A 68 6.62 -3.81 -5.15
CA THR A 68 6.36 -2.44 -4.68
C THR A 68 4.89 -2.18 -4.31
N GLY A 69 4.00 -3.17 -4.44
CA GLY A 69 2.57 -3.04 -4.15
C GLY A 69 1.66 -3.63 -5.23
N TYR A 70 0.37 -3.35 -5.10
CA TYR A 70 -0.66 -3.73 -6.08
C TYR A 70 -0.42 -3.03 -7.43
N VAL A 71 -0.50 -3.79 -8.51
CA VAL A 71 -0.43 -3.29 -9.90
C VAL A 71 -1.86 -3.19 -10.42
N GLY A 72 -2.40 -1.98 -10.40
CA GLY A 72 -3.66 -1.70 -11.08
C GLY A 72 -3.51 -1.76 -12.61
N PRO A 73 -4.59 -2.10 -13.34
CA PRO A 73 -4.58 -2.04 -14.79
C PRO A 73 -4.28 -0.60 -15.25
N ARG A 74 -3.28 -0.44 -16.14
CA ARG A 74 -2.93 0.86 -16.73
C ARG A 74 -3.92 1.18 -17.84
N THR A 75 -4.81 2.13 -17.61
CA THR A 75 -5.66 2.70 -18.65
C THR A 75 -5.04 4.01 -19.15
N ASN A 76 -5.01 4.21 -20.47
CA ASN A 76 -4.66 5.51 -21.05
C ASN A 76 -5.71 6.54 -20.60
N ASN A 77 -5.29 7.77 -20.27
CA ASN A 77 -6.17 8.89 -19.84
C ASN A 77 -6.90 8.69 -18.49
N ALA A 78 -6.23 8.13 -17.47
CA ALA A 78 -6.82 7.79 -16.17
C ALA A 78 -7.16 8.96 -15.22
N SER A 79 -7.28 10.22 -15.68
CA SER A 79 -7.64 11.35 -14.81
C SER A 79 -9.14 11.67 -14.85
N THR A 80 -9.99 10.66 -14.72
CA THR A 80 -11.44 10.86 -14.65
C THR A 80 -11.87 10.94 -13.20
N THR A 81 -12.66 11.97 -12.86
CA THR A 81 -13.32 12.06 -11.55
C THR A 81 -14.64 11.32 -11.64
N TYR A 82 -14.84 10.32 -10.79
CA TYR A 82 -16.09 9.56 -10.71
C TYR A 82 -16.90 10.00 -9.50
N ARG A 83 -18.21 10.14 -9.68
CA ARG A 83 -19.16 10.24 -8.57
C ARG A 83 -19.53 8.84 -8.07
N LEU A 84 -20.04 8.76 -6.84
CA LEU A 84 -20.36 7.47 -6.21
C LEU A 84 -21.39 6.68 -7.01
N ASP A 85 -22.47 7.32 -7.45
CA ASP A 85 -23.55 6.76 -8.28
C ASP A 85 -23.05 6.23 -9.64
N GLN A 86 -21.94 6.76 -10.15
CA GLN A 86 -21.31 6.24 -11.35
C GLN A 86 -20.54 4.95 -11.10
N LEU A 87 -20.10 4.70 -9.86
CA LEU A 87 -19.31 3.54 -9.45
C LEU A 87 -20.18 2.37 -8.94
N VAL A 88 -21.32 2.68 -8.33
CA VAL A 88 -22.17 1.70 -7.63
C VAL A 88 -23.56 1.59 -8.26
N GLY A 89 -24.25 0.48 -8.01
CA GLY A 89 -25.63 0.26 -8.45
C GLY A 89 -25.77 -0.44 -9.81
N SER A 90 -27.00 -0.81 -10.17
CA SER A 90 -27.32 -1.62 -11.35
C SER A 90 -26.98 -0.95 -12.69
N HIS A 91 -26.99 0.38 -12.73
CA HIS A 91 -26.69 1.16 -13.93
C HIS A 91 -25.20 1.56 -14.04
N SER A 92 -24.39 1.26 -13.01
CA SER A 92 -22.96 1.53 -13.06
C SER A 92 -22.27 0.54 -13.99
N ARG A 93 -21.47 1.06 -14.92
CA ARG A 93 -20.55 0.23 -15.73
C ARG A 93 -19.53 -0.54 -14.88
N PHE A 94 -19.19 -0.03 -13.69
CA PHE A 94 -18.17 -0.62 -12.83
C PHE A 94 -18.73 -1.66 -11.87
N GLY A 95 -20.01 -1.55 -11.50
CA GLY A 95 -20.69 -2.52 -10.64
C GLY A 95 -20.03 -2.69 -9.27
N PHE A 96 -19.43 -1.63 -8.73
CA PHE A 96 -18.77 -1.73 -7.42
C PHE A 96 -19.81 -1.94 -6.32
N ARG A 97 -19.41 -2.74 -5.33
CA ARG A 97 -20.16 -2.91 -4.09
C ARG A 97 -19.76 -1.81 -3.12
N LEU A 98 -20.75 -1.04 -2.67
CA LEU A 98 -20.55 -0.09 -1.58
C LEU A 98 -20.56 -0.85 -0.25
N GLN A 99 -19.48 -0.74 0.52
CA GLN A 99 -19.43 -1.16 1.91
C GLN A 99 -19.55 0.09 2.77
N GLU A 100 -20.71 0.30 3.37
CA GLU A 100 -20.88 1.38 4.35
C GLU A 100 -20.09 1.05 5.62
N TRP A 101 -19.45 2.08 6.17
CA TRP A 101 -18.61 1.96 7.35
C TRP A 101 -18.58 3.28 8.10
N ASP A 102 -18.90 3.21 9.38
CA ASP A 102 -18.99 4.32 10.33
C ASP A 102 -17.64 4.68 10.98
N ALA A 103 -16.55 4.06 10.53
CA ALA A 103 -15.22 4.14 11.14
C ALA A 103 -15.14 3.68 12.61
N GLY A 104 -16.18 3.09 13.19
CA GLY A 104 -16.18 2.67 14.59
C GLY A 104 -15.38 1.39 14.81
N ASN A 105 -15.90 0.28 14.32
CA ASN A 105 -15.25 -1.03 14.44
C ASN A 105 -14.44 -1.36 13.19
N PRO A 106 -13.30 -2.06 13.33
CA PRO A 106 -12.53 -2.47 12.16
C PRO A 106 -13.30 -3.49 11.32
N ILE A 107 -13.17 -3.40 10.00
CA ILE A 107 -13.76 -4.36 9.05
C ILE A 107 -12.62 -5.00 8.25
N PRO A 108 -12.25 -6.26 8.53
CA PRO A 108 -11.37 -7.01 7.64
C PRO A 108 -12.08 -7.33 6.34
N ILE A 109 -11.41 -7.06 5.22
CA ILE A 109 -11.86 -7.42 3.89
C ILE A 109 -11.14 -8.71 3.50
N VAL A 110 -11.94 -9.73 3.20
CA VAL A 110 -11.43 -11.07 2.88
C VAL A 110 -11.81 -11.51 1.48
N ASP A 111 -10.93 -12.31 0.90
CA ASP A 111 -11.15 -12.98 -0.37
C ASP A 111 -12.02 -14.24 -0.19
N GLU A 112 -12.31 -14.94 -1.29
CA GLU A 112 -13.15 -16.14 -1.26
C GLU A 112 -12.54 -17.28 -0.41
N GLN A 113 -11.21 -17.33 -0.25
CA GLN A 113 -10.48 -18.26 0.61
C GLN A 113 -10.31 -17.75 2.05
N ARG A 114 -11.01 -16.68 2.44
CA ARG A 114 -10.94 -16.02 3.76
C ARG A 114 -9.55 -15.42 4.09
N ARG A 115 -8.72 -15.14 3.10
CA ARG A 115 -7.46 -14.42 3.29
C ARG A 115 -7.73 -12.93 3.40
N ILE A 116 -7.16 -12.31 4.42
CA ILE A 116 -7.28 -10.86 4.63
C ILE A 116 -6.34 -10.15 3.66
N TYR A 117 -6.89 -9.31 2.78
CA TYR A 117 -6.10 -8.49 1.85
C TYR A 117 -6.30 -6.98 2.06
N GLY A 118 -7.23 -6.59 2.94
CA GLY A 118 -7.45 -5.21 3.34
C GLY A 118 -8.10 -5.13 4.72
N VAL A 119 -7.95 -4.00 5.40
CA VAL A 119 -8.59 -3.71 6.68
C VAL A 119 -9.05 -2.26 6.67
N CYS A 120 -10.33 -2.06 6.97
CA CYS A 120 -10.85 -0.76 7.36
C CYS A 120 -10.48 -0.54 8.83
N ALA A 121 -9.47 0.28 9.11
CA ALA A 121 -8.96 0.52 10.45
C ALA A 121 -9.78 1.60 11.17
N GLY A 122 -10.60 1.20 12.14
CA GLY A 122 -11.50 2.12 12.84
C GLY A 122 -10.78 3.14 13.73
N VAL A 123 -11.57 4.02 14.33
CA VAL A 123 -11.14 5.03 15.30
C VAL A 123 -10.54 4.34 16.54
N PRO A 124 -9.42 4.85 17.09
CA PRO A 124 -8.89 4.36 18.35
C PRO A 124 -9.95 4.40 19.47
N LYS A 125 -10.11 3.29 20.19
CA LYS A 125 -11.07 3.20 21.29
C LYS A 125 -10.79 4.27 22.36
N ASN A 126 -11.85 4.94 22.81
CA ASN A 126 -11.84 5.98 23.84
C ASN A 126 -11.12 7.28 23.44
N ASP A 127 -10.89 7.52 22.14
CA ASP A 127 -10.32 8.78 21.67
C ASP A 127 -11.41 9.70 21.12
N ALA A 128 -12.05 10.45 22.02
CA ALA A 128 -13.06 11.45 21.66
C ALA A 128 -12.47 12.63 20.87
N GLY A 129 -11.15 12.80 20.87
CA GLY A 129 -10.45 13.86 20.15
C GLY A 129 -10.05 13.48 18.72
N TRP A 130 -10.30 12.24 18.30
CA TRP A 130 -9.80 11.70 17.04
C TRP A 130 -10.20 12.53 15.81
N ASP A 131 -11.49 12.88 15.69
CA ASP A 131 -11.98 13.66 14.54
C ASP A 131 -11.36 15.06 14.50
N SER A 132 -11.25 15.72 15.67
CA SER A 132 -10.61 17.02 15.77
C SER A 132 -9.12 16.94 15.42
N LEU A 133 -8.43 15.89 15.86
CA LEU A 133 -7.02 15.64 15.54
C LEU A 133 -6.84 15.45 14.04
N GLN A 134 -7.67 14.62 13.39
CA GLN A 134 -7.61 14.37 11.95
C GLN A 134 -7.89 15.66 11.15
N MET A 135 -8.92 16.41 11.53
CA MET A 135 -9.25 17.69 10.89
C MET A 135 -8.14 18.72 11.04
N ARG A 136 -7.54 18.81 12.23
CA ARG A 136 -6.40 19.70 12.49
C ARG A 136 -5.19 19.29 11.67
N ALA A 137 -4.87 17.99 11.60
CA ALA A 137 -3.76 17.49 10.81
C ALA A 137 -3.94 17.79 9.31
N ALA A 138 -5.13 17.53 8.76
CA ALA A 138 -5.48 17.86 7.39
C ALA A 138 -5.35 19.36 7.11
N SER A 139 -5.88 20.20 8.01
CA SER A 139 -5.80 21.66 7.89
C SER A 139 -4.34 22.15 7.90
N LEU A 140 -3.51 21.60 8.78
CA LEU A 140 -2.08 21.95 8.85
C LEU A 140 -1.33 21.52 7.59
N LEU A 141 -1.64 20.35 7.02
CA LEU A 141 -1.04 19.89 5.76
C LEU A 141 -1.40 20.83 4.60
N GLU A 142 -2.68 21.20 4.45
CA GLU A 142 -3.11 22.11 3.40
C GLU A 142 -2.55 23.53 3.60
N ALA A 143 -2.53 24.03 4.84
CA ALA A 143 -1.93 25.33 5.16
C ALA A 143 -0.41 25.37 4.90
N SER A 144 0.28 24.24 5.09
CA SER A 144 1.72 24.13 4.84
C SER A 144 2.05 23.94 3.37
N ARG A 145 1.09 23.50 2.54
CA ARG A 145 1.28 23.17 1.13
C ARG A 145 1.97 24.27 0.30
N PRO A 146 1.63 25.58 0.44
CA PRO A 146 2.30 26.65 -0.31
C PRO A 146 3.77 26.84 0.07
N THR A 147 4.16 26.42 1.28
CA THR A 147 5.53 26.57 1.81
C THR A 147 6.45 25.42 1.39
N LEU A 148 5.88 24.31 0.90
CA LEU A 148 6.65 23.14 0.47
C LEU A 148 7.45 23.45 -0.79
N LYS A 149 8.78 23.55 -0.64
CA LYS A 149 9.72 23.74 -1.75
C LYS A 149 10.37 22.42 -2.12
N PHE A 150 10.08 21.93 -3.32
CA PHE A 150 10.66 20.71 -3.87
C PHE A 150 11.76 21.05 -4.88
N LYS A 151 12.88 20.32 -4.84
CA LYS A 151 13.91 20.41 -5.88
C LYS A 151 13.41 19.74 -7.15
N GLU A 152 13.98 20.07 -8.31
CA GLU A 152 13.53 19.51 -9.60
C GLU A 152 13.58 17.97 -9.63
N LYS A 153 14.59 17.37 -9.00
CA LYS A 153 14.71 15.90 -8.84
C LYS A 153 13.59 15.27 -7.99
N ASP A 154 12.95 16.07 -7.13
CA ASP A 154 11.92 15.64 -6.18
C ASP A 154 10.50 15.89 -6.75
N ARG A 155 10.40 16.68 -7.83
CA ARG A 155 9.15 16.93 -8.57
C ARG A 155 8.73 15.78 -9.49
N LYS A 156 9.67 14.91 -9.85
CA LYS A 156 9.44 13.72 -10.69
C LYS A 156 9.92 12.48 -9.93
N SER A 157 8.98 11.77 -9.31
CA SER A 157 9.28 10.52 -8.64
C SER A 157 9.08 9.32 -9.59
N ARG A 158 9.62 8.16 -9.22
CA ARG A 158 9.30 6.89 -9.91
C ARG A 158 7.80 6.56 -9.92
N ARG A 159 7.01 7.18 -9.03
CA ARG A 159 5.59 6.91 -8.85
C ARG A 159 4.71 7.87 -9.66
N GLY A 160 5.26 8.93 -10.25
CA GLY A 160 4.52 9.84 -11.11
C GLY A 160 5.06 11.28 -11.06
N LYS A 161 4.39 12.17 -11.81
CA LYS A 161 4.64 13.62 -11.81
C LYS A 161 3.97 14.29 -10.61
N PHE A 162 4.36 13.88 -9.42
CA PHE A 162 3.96 14.56 -8.19
C PHE A 162 5.20 14.81 -7.36
N SER A 163 5.17 15.95 -6.68
CA SER A 163 6.26 16.39 -5.81
C SER A 163 6.21 15.59 -4.51
N ALA A 164 7.33 14.98 -4.13
CA ALA A 164 7.46 14.12 -2.96
C ALA A 164 8.82 14.32 -2.28
#